data_AF-C2FZ50-F1
#
_entry.id   AF-C2FZ50-F1
#
_cell.length_a   1.000
_cell.length_b   1.000
_cell.length_c   1.000
_cell.angle_alpha   90.00
_cell.angle_beta   90.00
_cell.angle_gamma   90.00
#
_symmetry.space_group_name_H-M   'P 1'
#
loop_
_entity.id
_entity.type
_entity.pdbx_description
1 polymer ?
#
loop_
_entity_poly.entity_id
_entity_poly.type
_entity_poly.pdbx_seq_one_letter_code
_entity_poly.pdbx_strand_id
1 'polypeptide(L)'
;MKIVKHFFVLISCVLLWIATPDSTAQAQCAMCSLNAENGTKNGNTQGNGLNDGVLFLLGVPLIIVAGVGFLWYKKFRKQNHEKVYF
;
A
#
# COMPACT_ATOMS: atom_id res chain seq x y z
N MET A 1 20.84 4.80 31.50
CA MET A 1 20.22 5.81 30.60
C MET A 1 19.71 5.22 29.28
N LYS A 2 20.46 4.33 28.60
CA LYS A 2 19.99 3.70 27.35
C LYS A 2 18.69 2.90 27.53
N ILE A 3 18.59 2.08 28.58
CA ILE A 3 17.38 1.28 28.87
C ILE A 3 16.14 2.17 29.04
N VAL A 4 16.26 3.29 29.75
CA VAL A 4 15.17 4.25 30.00
C VAL A 4 14.77 4.96 28.72
N LYS A 5 15.73 5.32 27.86
CA LYS A 5 15.46 5.90 26.54
C LYS A 5 14.70 4.91 25.63
N HIS A 6 15.10 3.64 25.60
CA HIS A 6 14.40 2.62 24.80
C HIS A 6 13.00 2.38 25.36
N PHE A 7 12.84 2.34 26.68
CA PHE A 7 11.54 2.22 27.33
C PHE A 7 10.59 3.38 26.97
N PHE A 8 11.08 4.63 27.00
CA PHE A 8 10.30 5.81 26.59
C PHE A 8 9.96 5.80 25.10
N VAL A 9 10.87 5.36 24.23
CA VAL A 9 10.61 5.22 22.80
C VAL A 9 9.53 4.17 22.55
N LEU A 10 9.62 3.01 23.20
CA LEU A 10 8.63 1.94 23.08
C LEU A 10 7.25 2.40 23.55
N ILE A 11 7.18 3.07 24.71
CA ILE A 11 5.94 3.66 25.21
C ILE A 11 5.36 4.67 24.23
N SER A 12 6.18 5.57 23.69
CA SER A 12 5.74 6.56 22.71
C SER A 12 5.20 5.88 21.44
N CYS A 13 5.86 4.85 20.93
CA CYS A 13 5.39 4.09 19.77
C CYS A 13 4.04 3.39 20.04
N VAL A 14 3.87 2.80 21.23
CA VAL A 14 2.61 2.13 21.62
C VAL A 14 1.47 3.15 21.76
N LEU A 15 1.73 4.29 22.39
CA LEU A 15 0.74 5.37 22.53
C LEU A 15 0.32 5.93 21.16
N LEU A 16 1.26 6.11 20.24
CA LEU A 16 0.96 6.55 18.88
C LEU A 16 0.12 5.53 18.09
N TRP A 17 0.33 4.24 18.33
CA TRP A 17 -0.43 3.18 17.66
C TRP A 17 -1.90 3.16 18.12
N ILE A 18 -2.12 3.30 19.44
CA ILE A 18 -3.47 3.34 20.04
C ILE A 18 -4.21 4.65 19.72
N ALA A 19 -3.49 5.75 19.48
CA ALA A 19 -4.07 7.05 19.17
C ALA A 19 -4.64 7.17 17.74
N THR A 20 -4.54 6.12 16.92
CA THR A 20 -5.18 6.14 15.59
C THR A 20 -6.68 5.92 15.74
N PRO A 21 -7.54 6.79 15.17
CA PRO A 21 -8.99 6.61 15.27
C PRO A 21 -9.43 5.35 14.52
N ASP A 22 -10.35 4.59 15.12
CA ASP A 22 -11.15 3.52 14.49
C ASP A 22 -12.13 4.09 13.44
N SER A 23 -11.66 5.01 12.60
CA SER A 23 -12.32 5.17 11.32
C SER A 23 -12.12 3.82 10.62
N THR A 24 -13.22 3.07 10.43
CA THR A 24 -13.30 2.08 9.33
C THR A 24 -12.47 2.64 8.20
N ALA A 25 -11.56 1.87 7.60
CA ALA A 25 -10.67 2.32 6.54
C ALA A 25 -11.47 2.83 5.32
N GLN A 26 -12.16 3.95 5.50
CA GLN A 26 -12.64 4.84 4.49
C GLN A 26 -11.33 5.36 3.96
N ALA A 27 -10.94 4.82 2.80
CA ALA A 27 -9.78 5.29 2.08
C ALA A 27 -9.71 6.82 2.22
N GLN A 28 -8.53 7.40 2.44
CA GLN A 28 -8.34 8.85 2.48
C GLN A 28 -8.72 9.56 1.15
N CYS A 29 -9.43 8.86 0.26
CA CYS A 29 -10.04 9.30 -0.98
C CYS A 29 -11.59 9.31 -0.93
N ALA A 30 -12.22 9.10 0.23
CA ALA A 30 -13.69 9.07 0.35
C ALA A 30 -14.34 10.42 -0.01
N MET A 31 -13.59 11.52 0.01
CA MET A 31 -14.07 12.83 -0.44
C MET A 31 -14.30 12.87 -1.96
N CYS A 32 -13.46 12.20 -2.75
CA CYS A 32 -13.62 12.10 -4.20
C CYS A 32 -14.82 11.22 -4.57
N SER A 33 -15.00 10.09 -3.88
CA SER A 33 -16.14 9.20 -4.10
C SER A 33 -17.46 9.83 -3.67
N LEU A 34 -17.51 10.53 -2.54
CA LEU A 34 -18.70 11.26 -2.08
C LEU A 34 -19.12 12.36 -3.06
N ASN A 35 -18.16 13.13 -3.60
CA ASN A 35 -18.45 14.16 -4.59
C ASN A 35 -18.91 13.56 -5.92
N ALA A 36 -18.31 12.44 -6.34
CA ALA A 36 -18.73 11.69 -7.52
C ALA A 36 -20.16 11.15 -7.37
N GLU A 37 -20.49 10.54 -6.22
CA GLU A 37 -21.83 10.03 -5.93
C GLU A 37 -22.89 11.13 -5.79
N ASN A 38 -22.55 12.28 -5.20
CA ASN A 38 -23.45 13.41 -5.12
C ASN A 38 -23.69 14.05 -6.50
N GLY A 39 -22.68 14.04 -7.37
CA GLY A 39 -22.82 14.42 -8.78
C GLY A 39 -23.77 13.49 -9.54
N THR A 40 -23.58 12.17 -9.41
CA THR A 40 -24.40 11.17 -10.11
C THR A 40 -25.86 11.16 -9.65
N LYS A 41 -26.14 11.42 -8.37
CA LYS A 41 -27.51 11.61 -7.86
C LYS A 41 -28.24 12.81 -8.51
N ASN A 42 -27.51 13.82 -8.98
CA ASN A 42 -28.05 14.97 -9.68
C ASN A 42 -27.99 14.83 -11.23
N GLY A 43 -27.83 13.60 -11.74
CA GLY A 43 -27.82 13.29 -13.17
C GLY A 43 -26.47 13.37 -13.87
N ASN A 44 -25.37 13.66 -13.15
CA ASN A 44 -24.03 13.71 -13.72
C ASN A 44 -23.37 12.32 -13.75
N THR A 45 -23.21 11.70 -14.91
CA THR A 45 -22.65 10.35 -15.05
C THR A 45 -21.13 10.25 -14.90
N GLN A 46 -20.42 11.38 -14.77
CA GLN A 46 -18.95 11.43 -14.77
C GLN A 46 -18.31 10.79 -13.53
N GLY A 47 -19.09 10.58 -12.46
CA GLY A 47 -18.67 9.87 -11.25
C GLY A 47 -18.77 8.34 -11.32
N ASN A 48 -19.42 7.79 -12.36
CA ASN A 48 -19.60 6.34 -12.51
C ASN A 48 -18.25 5.65 -12.77
N GLY A 49 -17.93 4.61 -12.00
CA GLY A 49 -16.70 3.82 -12.19
C GLY A 49 -15.41 4.47 -11.67
N LEU A 50 -15.50 5.59 -10.93
CA LEU A 50 -14.31 6.25 -10.37
C LEU A 50 -13.51 5.33 -9.43
N ASN A 51 -14.18 4.53 -8.61
CA ASN A 51 -13.53 3.58 -7.69
C ASN A 51 -12.78 2.49 -8.46
N ASP A 52 -13.36 1.98 -9.54
CA ASP A 52 -12.70 1.00 -10.41
C ASP A 52 -11.43 1.59 -11.04
N GLY A 53 -11.47 2.87 -11.42
CA GLY A 53 -10.29 3.60 -11.91
C GLY A 53 -9.18 3.73 -10.86
N VAL A 54 -9.52 4.03 -9.60
CA VAL A 54 -8.54 4.11 -8.50
C VAL A 54 -7.91 2.74 -8.22
N LEU A 55 -8.73 1.69 -8.16
CA LEU A 55 -8.25 0.32 -7.98
C LEU A 55 -7.38 -0.14 -9.14
N PHE A 56 -7.71 0.26 -10.37
CA PHE A 56 -6.90 -0.01 -11.55
C PHE A 56 -5.53 0.69 -11.48
N LEU A 57 -5.52 1.99 -11.19
CA LEU A 57 -4.29 2.80 -11.09
C LEU A 57 -3.35 2.31 -9.97
N LEU A 58 -3.89 1.80 -8.86
CA LEU A 58 -3.09 1.24 -7.76
C LEU A 58 -2.70 -0.22 -8.01
N GLY A 59 -3.60 -1.03 -8.55
CA GLY A 59 -3.38 -2.46 -8.77
C GLY A 59 -2.39 -2.76 -9.87
N VAL A 60 -2.44 -2.04 -10.98
CA VAL A 60 -1.57 -2.28 -12.15
C VAL A 60 -0.08 -2.16 -11.81
N PRO A 61 0.40 -1.07 -11.16
CA PRO A 61 1.80 -0.96 -10.77
C PRO A 61 2.27 -2.10 -9.85
N LEU A 62 1.43 -2.52 -8.91
CA LEU A 62 1.78 -3.61 -7.97
C LEU A 62 1.90 -4.95 -8.68
N ILE A 63 0.99 -5.25 -9.61
CA ILE A 63 1.04 -6.47 -10.43
C ILE A 63 2.30 -6.48 -11.29
N ILE A 64 2.65 -5.35 -11.91
CA ILE A 64 3.86 -5.22 -12.74
C ILE A 64 5.11 -5.48 -11.89
N VAL A 65 5.23 -4.84 -10.72
CA VAL A 65 6.38 -5.02 -9.83
C VAL A 65 6.48 -6.47 -9.34
N ALA A 66 5.36 -7.08 -8.97
CA ALA A 66 5.33 -8.49 -8.57
C ALA A 66 5.77 -9.42 -9.70
N GLY A 67 5.29 -9.18 -10.93
CA GLY A 67 5.66 -9.96 -12.11
C GLY A 67 7.14 -9.85 -12.45
N VAL A 68 7.67 -8.63 -12.51
CA VAL A 68 9.10 -8.38 -12.77
C VAL A 68 9.97 -8.98 -11.67
N GLY A 69 9.59 -8.77 -10.40
CA GLY A 69 10.30 -9.34 -9.25
C GLY A 69 10.33 -10.87 -9.28
N PHE A 70 9.21 -11.52 -9.63
CA PHE A 70 9.14 -12.97 -9.76
C PHE A 70 10.03 -13.51 -10.89
N LEU A 71 10.01 -12.87 -12.07
CA LEU A 71 10.85 -13.27 -13.20
C LEU A 71 12.34 -13.07 -12.88
N TRP A 72 12.69 -11.95 -12.25
CA TRP A 72 14.05 -11.68 -11.78
C TRP A 72 14.50 -12.74 -10.78
N TYR A 73 13.68 -13.03 -9.77
CA TYR A 73 13.97 -14.06 -8.78
C TYR A 73 14.20 -15.42 -9.43
N LYS A 74 13.32 -15.87 -10.33
CA LYS A 74 13.47 -17.14 -11.03
C LYS A 74 14.75 -17.21 -11.86
N LYS A 75 15.12 -16.11 -12.52
CA LYS A 75 16.32 -16.02 -13.37
C LYS A 75 17.63 -16.06 -12.56
N PHE A 76 17.68 -15.34 -11.43
CA PHE A 76 18.92 -15.13 -10.68
C PHE A 76 19.07 -16.04 -9.44
N ARG A 77 18.04 -16.82 -9.06
CA ARG A 77 18.13 -17.77 -7.93
C ARG A 77 18.99 -19.00 -8.25
N LYS A 78 19.28 -19.32 -9.52
CA LYS A 78 20.30 -20.33 -9.86
C LYS A 78 21.68 -19.68 -9.85
N GLN A 79 22.31 -19.68 -8.67
CA GLN A 79 23.76 -19.53 -8.53
C GLN A 79 24.38 -20.73 -9.26
N ASN A 80 25.02 -20.50 -10.41
CA ASN A 80 25.97 -21.48 -10.93
C ASN A 80 27.09 -21.55 -9.89
N HIS A 81 27.10 -22.60 -9.08
CA HIS A 81 28.27 -23.02 -8.32
C HIS A 81 29.34 -23.47 -9.32
N GLU A 82 29.90 -22.53 -10.08
CA GLU A 82 31.11 -22.78 -10.83
C GLU A 82 32.22 -22.81 -9.80
N LYS A 83 32.53 -24.02 -9.34
CA LYS A 83 33.70 -24.27 -8.51
C LYS A 83 34.93 -23.95 -9.36
N VAL A 84 35.44 -22.74 -9.18
CA VAL A 84 36.75 -22.34 -9.66
C VAL A 84 37.76 -23.14 -8.85
N TYR A 85 38.19 -24.28 -9.39
CA TYR A 85 39.36 -25.02 -8.91
C TYR A 85 40.61 -24.36 -9.48
N PHE A 86 41.34 -23.65 -8.63
CA PHE A 86 42.78 -23.44 -8.78
C PHE A 86 43.47 -24.16 -7.62
#